data_AF-A0A7J7QY22-F1
#
_entry.id   AF-A0A7J7QY22-F1
#
_cell.length_a   1.000
_cell.length_b   1.000
_cell.length_c   1.000
_cell.angle_alpha   90.00
_cell.angle_beta   90.00
_cell.angle_gamma   90.00
#
_symmetry.space_group_name_H-M   'P 1'
#
loop_
_entity.id
_entity.type
_entity.pdbx_description
1 polymer ?
#
loop_
_entity_poly.entity_id
_entity_poly.type
_entity_poly.pdbx_seq_one_letter_code
_entity_poly.pdbx_strand_id
1 'polypeptide(L)'
;MTQFLPPNLLALFAPRDPIPYLPPLEKLPHEKHHNQPYCGIAPYIREFEDPRDAPPPTRAETREERMERKRREKIERRQQEVETELKMCKSLPFSHISSSNPRVFLSPRSTPGACFGKGGLLVHFLAPTVCQALCLLWSLKRESVE
;
A
#
# COMPACT_ATOMS: atom_id res chain seq x y z
N MET A 1 28.41 21.76 30.72
CA MET A 1 27.19 22.43 31.22
C MET A 1 27.40 23.25 32.50
N THR A 2 28.43 23.02 33.34
CA THR A 2 28.69 23.82 34.58
C THR A 2 30.02 24.59 34.57
N GLN A 3 30.51 25.00 33.40
CA GLN A 3 31.90 25.45 33.23
C GLN A 3 32.23 26.83 33.82
N PHE A 4 31.25 27.75 33.92
CA PHE A 4 31.50 29.13 34.35
C PHE A 4 30.57 29.55 35.49
N LEU A 5 30.61 28.79 36.59
CA LEU A 5 29.92 29.17 37.83
C LEU A 5 30.88 29.84 38.82
N PRO A 6 30.40 30.78 39.64
CA PRO A 6 31.18 31.32 40.74
C PRO A 6 31.60 30.21 41.72
N PRO A 7 32.75 30.35 42.39
CA PRO A 7 33.41 29.26 43.10
C PRO A 7 32.57 28.63 44.21
N ASN A 8 31.70 29.40 44.87
CA ASN A 8 30.77 28.91 45.89
C ASN A 8 29.75 27.91 45.32
N LEU A 9 29.27 28.16 44.10
CA LEU A 9 28.32 27.28 43.43
C LEU A 9 29.03 26.12 42.72
N LEU A 10 30.29 26.31 42.31
CA LEU A 10 31.11 25.27 41.70
C LEU A 10 31.44 24.15 42.69
N ALA A 11 31.65 24.48 43.97
CA ALA A 11 31.92 23.52 45.03
C ALA A 11 30.80 22.47 45.21
N LEU A 12 29.56 22.81 44.87
CA LEU A 12 28.42 21.89 44.92
C LEU A 12 28.50 20.76 43.89
N PHE A 13 29.29 20.95 42.83
CA PHE A 13 29.51 19.98 41.77
C PHE A 13 30.84 19.22 41.92
N ALA A 14 31.42 19.22 43.12
CA ALA A 14 32.59 18.41 43.42
C ALA A 14 32.27 16.92 43.21
N PRO A 15 33.23 16.12 42.71
CA PRO A 15 33.04 14.69 42.56
C PRO A 15 32.80 14.05 43.92
N ARG A 16 31.95 13.02 43.94
CA ARG A 16 31.77 12.16 45.12
C ARG A 16 32.94 11.19 45.25
N ASP A 17 33.08 10.60 46.43
CA ASP A 17 34.00 9.49 46.64
C ASP A 17 33.76 8.37 45.61
N PRO A 18 34.83 7.68 45.16
CA PRO A 18 34.70 6.61 44.18
C PRO A 18 33.84 5.48 44.75
N ILE A 19 32.97 4.93 43.89
CA ILE A 19 32.10 3.81 44.26
C ILE A 19 32.98 2.59 44.59
N PRO A 20 32.73 1.88 45.70
CA PRO A 20 33.44 0.64 46.01
C PRO A 20 33.22 -0.39 44.90
N TYR A 21 34.28 -1.09 44.52
CA TYR A 21 34.20 -2.09 43.46
C TYR A 21 33.26 -3.23 43.86
N LEU A 22 32.29 -3.50 42.99
CA LEU A 22 31.47 -4.70 43.03
C LEU A 22 31.68 -5.48 41.73
N PRO A 23 31.83 -6.81 41.80
CA PRO A 23 31.96 -7.62 40.60
C PRO A 23 30.68 -7.53 39.76
N PRO A 24 30.78 -7.59 38.42
CA PRO A 24 29.62 -7.69 37.55
C PRO A 24 28.72 -8.87 37.92
N LEU A 25 27.40 -8.66 37.93
CA LEU A 25 26.42 -9.69 38.29
C LEU A 25 26.38 -10.83 37.26
N GLU A 26 26.51 -10.50 35.98
CA GLU A 26 26.50 -11.47 34.90
C GLU A 26 27.88 -11.59 34.25
N LYS A 27 28.19 -12.80 33.79
CA LYS A 27 29.37 -13.07 32.96
C LYS A 27 29.25 -12.35 31.62
N LEU A 28 30.38 -12.07 30.99
CA LEU A 28 30.40 -11.49 29.64
C LEU A 28 29.67 -12.42 28.66
N PRO A 29 29.03 -11.88 27.59
CA PRO A 29 28.23 -12.69 26.66
C PRO A 29 28.92 -13.92 26.08
N HIS A 30 30.24 -13.85 25.83
CA HIS A 30 31.03 -14.97 25.32
C HIS A 30 31.46 -15.99 26.39
N GLU A 31 31.34 -15.65 27.67
CA GLU A 31 31.62 -16.53 28.82
C GLU A 31 30.33 -17.12 29.41
N LYS A 32 29.17 -16.70 28.87
CA LYS A 32 27.86 -17.23 29.27
C LYS A 32 27.75 -18.67 28.78
N HIS A 33 27.57 -19.59 29.72
CA HIS A 33 27.26 -20.97 29.39
C HIS A 33 25.79 -21.09 28.96
N HIS A 34 25.56 -21.36 27.68
CA HIS A 34 24.22 -21.63 27.17
C HIS A 34 23.82 -23.07 27.51
N ASN A 35 23.07 -23.25 28.60
CA ASN A 35 22.58 -24.57 29.03
C ASN A 35 21.77 -25.29 27.93
N GLN A 36 21.07 -24.52 27.10
CA GLN A 36 20.40 -24.99 25.90
C GLN A 36 20.80 -24.09 24.74
N PRO A 37 21.79 -24.48 23.93
CA PRO A 37 22.16 -23.73 22.75
C PRO A 37 21.02 -23.76 21.72
N TYR A 38 20.98 -22.77 20.84
CA TYR A 38 20.05 -22.79 19.70
C TYR A 38 20.24 -24.08 18.90
N CYS A 39 19.15 -24.80 18.71
CA CYS A 39 19.11 -26.02 17.91
C CYS A 39 18.43 -25.74 16.57
N GLY A 40 18.77 -26.54 15.56
CA GLY A 40 18.14 -26.47 14.25
C GLY A 40 16.71 -27.01 14.27
N ILE A 41 15.98 -26.78 13.17
CA ILE A 41 14.58 -27.20 13.04
C ILE A 41 14.38 -28.67 12.63
N ALA A 42 15.47 -29.40 12.35
CA ALA A 42 15.43 -30.78 11.83
C ALA A 42 14.51 -31.72 12.64
N PRO A 43 14.48 -31.67 14.00
CA PRO A 43 13.59 -32.52 14.78
C PRO A 43 12.09 -32.26 14.58
N TYR A 44 11.71 -31.10 14.05
CA TYR A 44 10.31 -30.69 13.88
C TYR A 44 9.79 -30.99 12.47
N ILE A 45 10.65 -31.44 11.55
CA ILE A 45 10.23 -31.74 10.16
C ILE A 45 9.22 -32.89 10.10
N ARG A 46 9.24 -33.79 11.09
CA ARG A 46 8.27 -34.89 11.23
C ARG A 46 6.85 -34.44 11.59
N GLU A 47 6.67 -33.19 12.01
CA GLU A 47 5.37 -32.64 12.38
C GLU A 47 4.65 -32.02 11.18
N PHE A 48 5.29 -31.96 10.01
CA PHE A 48 4.64 -31.52 8.78
C PHE A 48 3.67 -32.58 8.26
N GLU A 49 2.54 -32.13 7.72
CA GLU A 49 1.52 -33.00 7.13
C GLU A 49 2.09 -33.81 5.94
N ASP A 50 1.70 -35.08 5.87
CA ASP A 50 2.04 -35.94 4.75
C ASP A 50 1.42 -35.34 3.47
N PRO A 51 2.17 -35.23 2.36
CA PRO A 51 1.69 -34.61 1.12
C PRO A 51 0.52 -35.36 0.45
N ARG A 52 0.11 -36.50 1.02
CA ARG A 52 -1.03 -37.32 0.62
C ARG A 52 -2.33 -36.94 1.35
N ASP A 53 -2.22 -36.36 2.54
CA ASP A 53 -3.36 -36.00 3.41
C ASP A 53 -3.65 -34.50 3.40
N ALA A 54 -2.70 -33.71 2.89
CA ALA A 54 -2.91 -32.29 2.67
C ALA A 54 -4.06 -32.06 1.66
N PRO A 55 -5.10 -31.29 2.02
CA PRO A 55 -6.13 -30.92 1.06
C PRO A 55 -5.47 -30.19 -0.11
N PRO A 56 -5.96 -30.41 -1.36
CA PRO A 56 -5.39 -29.73 -2.51
C PRO A 56 -5.35 -28.23 -2.22
N PRO A 57 -4.22 -27.56 -2.49
CA PRO A 57 -4.00 -26.18 -2.09
C PRO A 57 -5.19 -25.36 -2.59
N THR A 58 -5.93 -24.76 -1.66
CA THR A 58 -7.10 -23.95 -1.99
C THR A 58 -6.59 -22.75 -2.78
N ARG A 59 -6.60 -22.90 -4.11
CA ARG A 59 -6.29 -21.83 -5.05
C ARG A 59 -7.35 -20.76 -4.79
N ALA A 60 -6.96 -19.66 -4.15
CA ALA A 60 -7.79 -18.46 -4.20
C ALA A 60 -8.06 -18.13 -5.67
N GLU A 61 -9.29 -17.76 -6.01
CA GLU A 61 -9.69 -17.42 -7.38
C GLU A 61 -8.59 -16.61 -8.09
N THR A 62 -8.18 -17.04 -9.27
CA THR A 62 -7.21 -16.28 -10.05
C THR A 62 -7.81 -14.92 -10.39
N ARG A 63 -6.95 -13.91 -10.61
CA ARG A 63 -7.39 -12.55 -10.94
C ARG A 63 -8.36 -12.53 -12.14
N GLU A 64 -8.18 -13.47 -13.07
CA GLU A 64 -8.98 -13.63 -14.29
C GLU A 64 -10.40 -14.14 -13.98
N GLU A 65 -10.53 -15.19 -13.17
CA GLU A 65 -11.82 -15.72 -12.68
C GLU A 65 -12.61 -14.66 -11.93
N ARG A 66 -11.94 -13.85 -11.11
CA ARG A 66 -12.56 -12.73 -10.39
C ARG A 66 -13.08 -11.64 -11.32
N MET A 67 -12.40 -11.37 -12.44
CA MET A 67 -12.86 -10.40 -13.44
C MET A 67 -14.02 -10.95 -14.26
N GLU A 68 -14.00 -12.24 -14.60
CA GLU A 68 -15.06 -12.86 -15.37
C GLU A 68 -16.38 -12.91 -14.58
N ARG A 69 -16.34 -13.27 -13.29
CA ARG A 69 -17.50 -13.19 -12.39
C ARG A 69 -18.13 -11.78 -12.41
N LYS A 70 -17.31 -10.75 -12.19
CA LYS A 70 -17.78 -9.36 -12.20
C LYS A 70 -18.37 -8.93 -13.54
N ARG A 71 -17.85 -9.44 -14.67
CA ARG A 71 -18.39 -9.14 -16.00
C ARG A 71 -19.76 -9.79 -16.20
N ARG A 72 -19.91 -11.07 -15.82
CA ARG A 72 -21.18 -11.80 -15.91
C ARG A 72 -22.27 -11.13 -15.05
N GLU A 73 -21.97 -10.83 -13.79
CA GLU A 73 -22.89 -10.12 -12.88
C GLU A 73 -23.30 -8.73 -13.42
N LYS A 74 -22.38 -8.01 -14.07
CA LYS A 74 -22.68 -6.69 -14.65
C LYS A 74 -23.59 -6.80 -15.88
N ILE A 75 -23.42 -7.84 -16.69
CA ILE A 75 -24.26 -8.09 -17.86
C ILE A 75 -25.68 -8.46 -17.41
N GLU A 76 -25.81 -9.39 -16.46
CA GLU A 76 -27.10 -9.80 -15.91
C GLU A 76 -27.84 -8.64 -15.25
N ARG A 77 -27.15 -7.81 -14.46
CA ARG A 77 -27.74 -6.60 -13.86
C ARG A 77 -28.27 -5.64 -14.91
N ARG A 78 -27.47 -5.37 -15.95
CA ARG A 78 -27.89 -4.49 -17.06
C ARG A 78 -29.08 -5.07 -17.81
N GLN A 79 -29.13 -6.38 -18.01
CA GLN A 79 -30.26 -7.05 -18.66
C GLN A 79 -31.54 -6.88 -17.84
N GLN A 80 -31.47 -7.08 -16.52
CA GLN A 80 -32.61 -6.85 -15.63
C GLN A 80 -33.08 -5.39 -15.64
N GLU A 81 -32.16 -4.43 -15.60
CA GLU A 81 -32.47 -3.00 -15.70
C GLU A 81 -33.21 -2.69 -17.02
N VAL A 82 -32.68 -3.15 -18.16
CA VAL A 82 -33.31 -2.96 -19.47
C VAL A 82 -34.69 -3.63 -19.54
N GLU A 83 -34.87 -4.82 -18.97
CA GLU A 83 -36.18 -5.48 -18.92
C GLU A 83 -37.20 -4.69 -18.08
N THR A 84 -36.76 -4.11 -16.95
CA THR A 84 -37.63 -3.26 -16.12
C THR A 84 -38.00 -1.95 -16.82
N GLU A 85 -37.04 -1.31 -17.48
CA GLU A 85 -37.27 -0.11 -18.28
C GLU A 85 -38.19 -0.40 -19.47
N LEU A 86 -38.01 -1.55 -20.15
CA LEU A 86 -38.85 -1.95 -21.27
C LEU A 86 -40.30 -2.22 -20.84
N LYS A 87 -40.51 -2.84 -19.67
CA LYS A 87 -41.84 -3.06 -19.08
C LYS A 87 -42.53 -1.72 -18.78
N MET A 88 -41.80 -0.77 -18.19
CA MET A 88 -42.30 0.58 -17.91
C MET A 88 -42.62 1.35 -19.21
N CYS A 89 -41.71 1.33 -20.19
CA CYS A 89 -41.87 2.02 -21.48
C CYS A 89 -43.02 1.47 -22.33
N LYS A 90 -43.29 0.16 -22.28
CA LYS A 90 -44.43 -0.45 -23.01
C LYS A 90 -45.78 -0.17 -22.37
N SER A 91 -45.82 0.19 -21.08
CA SER A 91 -47.06 0.45 -20.34
C SER A 91 -47.62 1.88 -20.50
N LEU A 92 -46.91 2.78 -21.19
CA LEU A 92 -47.40 4.12 -21.48
C LEU A 92 -47.96 4.19 -22.91
N PRO A 93 -49.23 4.61 -23.12
CA PRO A 93 -49.73 4.85 -24.46
C PRO A 93 -48.93 5.99 -25.09
N PHE A 94 -48.40 5.77 -26.28
CA PHE A 94 -47.74 6.77 -27.11
C PHE A 94 -48.76 7.82 -27.57
N SER A 95 -49.16 8.73 -26.67
CA SER A 95 -50.05 9.83 -26.98
C SER A 95 -49.56 11.09 -26.28
N HIS A 96 -48.43 11.60 -26.77
CA HIS A 96 -48.11 13.02 -27.01
C HIS A 96 -46.59 13.16 -27.26
N ILE A 97 -46.17 12.96 -28.51
CA ILE A 97 -44.98 13.64 -29.03
C ILE A 97 -45.50 14.66 -30.05
N SER A 98 -46.04 15.76 -29.52
CA SER A 98 -46.32 16.94 -30.32
C SER A 98 -45.01 17.68 -30.58
N SER A 99 -44.72 17.85 -31.86
CA SER A 99 -43.77 18.78 -32.45
C SER A 99 -43.84 20.18 -31.84
N SER A 100 -43.09 20.46 -30.77
CA SER A 100 -42.63 21.82 -30.41
C SER A 100 -41.79 21.80 -29.12
N ASN A 101 -40.48 21.60 -29.26
CA ASN A 101 -39.51 22.41 -28.51
C ASN A 101 -38.10 22.27 -29.09
N PRO A 102 -37.58 23.29 -29.80
CA PRO A 102 -36.19 23.34 -30.19
C PRO A 102 -35.39 23.87 -29.00
N ARG A 103 -34.81 22.96 -28.18
CA ARG A 103 -33.62 23.14 -27.33
C ARG A 103 -33.67 22.16 -26.14
N VAL A 104 -33.14 20.97 -26.34
CA VAL A 104 -32.13 20.47 -25.39
C VAL A 104 -30.89 20.18 -26.22
N PHE A 105 -30.03 21.17 -26.17
CA PHE A 105 -28.73 21.32 -26.77
C PHE A 105 -27.89 20.04 -26.56
N LEU A 106 -27.46 19.43 -27.67
CA LEU A 106 -26.24 18.63 -27.64
C LEU A 106 -25.12 19.51 -27.08
N SER A 107 -24.61 19.15 -25.91
CA SER A 107 -23.27 19.56 -25.50
C SER A 107 -22.37 18.33 -25.50
N PRO A 108 -21.32 18.29 -26.32
CA PRO A 108 -20.18 17.44 -26.06
C PRO A 108 -19.38 18.11 -24.94
N ARG A 109 -19.32 17.50 -23.76
CA ARG A 109 -18.30 17.89 -22.76
C ARG A 109 -17.38 16.73 -22.50
N SER A 110 -16.27 16.77 -23.22
CA SER A 110 -14.99 16.19 -22.85
C SER A 110 -14.55 16.67 -21.45
N THR A 111 -14.24 15.67 -20.61
CA THR A 111 -13.18 15.57 -19.58
C THR A 111 -13.22 16.51 -18.35
N PRO A 112 -12.37 16.28 -17.32
CA PRO A 112 -12.13 15.06 -16.54
C PRO A 112 -12.50 15.28 -15.05
N GLY A 113 -12.72 14.20 -14.30
CA GLY A 113 -12.90 14.26 -12.85
C GLY A 113 -11.61 14.68 -12.15
N ALA A 114 -11.56 15.93 -11.66
CA ALA A 114 -10.57 16.38 -10.70
C ALA A 114 -11.01 15.95 -9.28
N CYS A 115 -10.23 15.05 -8.68
CA CYS A 115 -10.30 14.73 -7.26
C CYS A 115 -9.78 15.92 -6.46
N PHE A 116 -10.66 16.64 -5.75
CA PHE A 116 -10.23 17.54 -4.68
C PHE A 116 -10.20 16.76 -3.36
N GLY A 117 -9.05 16.15 -3.09
CA GLY A 117 -8.65 15.78 -1.73
C GLY A 117 -8.32 17.03 -0.94
N LYS A 118 -8.96 17.20 0.21
CA LYS A 118 -8.55 18.20 1.21
C LYS A 118 -7.23 17.76 1.83
N GLY A 119 -6.20 18.60 1.72
CA GLY A 119 -5.08 18.64 2.66
C GLY A 119 -3.72 18.19 2.13
N GLY A 120 -2.82 19.17 1.94
CA GLY A 120 -1.44 19.03 2.40
C GLY A 120 -0.34 18.86 1.35
N LEU A 121 0.38 19.97 1.15
CA LEU A 121 1.77 20.12 0.68
C LEU A 121 2.10 20.11 -0.83
N LEU A 122 2.65 21.27 -1.19
CA LEU A 122 3.23 21.73 -2.44
C LEU A 122 4.44 20.86 -2.84
N VAL A 123 4.42 20.26 -4.03
CA VAL A 123 5.64 19.77 -4.67
C VAL A 123 5.82 20.55 -5.96
N HIS A 124 6.93 21.28 -6.04
CA HIS A 124 7.26 22.18 -7.13
C HIS A 124 7.17 21.49 -8.50
N PHE A 125 6.53 22.20 -9.42
CA PHE A 125 6.58 22.03 -10.86
C PHE A 125 8.03 21.88 -11.34
N LEU A 126 8.47 20.66 -11.67
CA LEU A 126 9.64 20.47 -12.53
C LEU A 126 9.14 20.21 -13.95
N ALA A 127 9.59 21.06 -14.87
CA ALA A 127 9.19 21.07 -16.27
C ALA A 127 9.44 19.71 -16.98
N PRO A 128 8.62 19.34 -17.97
CA PRO A 128 8.65 18.04 -18.66
C PRO A 128 9.93 17.77 -19.48
N THR A 129 10.83 18.75 -19.61
CA THR A 129 12.08 18.62 -20.37
C THR A 129 13.15 17.77 -19.65
N VAL A 130 13.14 17.72 -18.31
CA VAL A 130 14.12 16.92 -17.54
C VAL A 130 13.81 15.42 -17.62
N CYS A 131 12.54 15.07 -17.79
CA CYS A 131 12.09 13.68 -17.84
C CYS A 131 12.49 13.00 -19.18
N GLN A 132 12.46 13.73 -20.30
CA GLN A 132 12.94 13.20 -21.58
C GLN A 132 14.47 13.01 -21.61
N ALA A 133 15.24 13.90 -20.98
CA ALA A 133 16.70 13.78 -20.91
C ALA A 133 17.14 12.55 -20.09
N LEU A 134 16.48 12.27 -18.97
CA LEU A 134 16.75 11.08 -18.15
C LEU A 134 16.34 9.79 -18.85
N CYS A 135 15.26 9.79 -19.64
CA CYS A 135 14.83 8.62 -20.41
C CYS A 135 15.82 8.28 -21.54
N LEU A 136 16.34 9.29 -22.24
CA LEU A 136 17.37 9.09 -23.28
C LEU A 136 18.71 8.65 -22.69
N LEU A 137 19.12 9.18 -21.53
CA LEU A 137 20.33 8.71 -20.84
C LEU A 137 20.20 7.26 -20.38
N TRP A 138 19.01 6.83 -19.94
CA TRP A 138 18.77 5.46 -19.50
C TRP A 138 18.73 4.48 -20.68
N SER A 139 18.16 4.88 -21.82
CA SER A 139 18.22 4.08 -23.06
C SER A 139 19.65 3.93 -23.60
N LEU A 140 20.45 5.00 -23.65
CA LEU A 140 21.84 4.93 -24.15
C LEU A 140 22.75 4.09 -23.24
N LYS A 141 22.48 4.06 -21.93
CA LYS A 141 23.26 3.24 -20.97
C LYS A 141 22.94 1.75 -21.10
N ARG A 142 21.80 1.38 -21.68
CA ARG A 142 21.36 -0.02 -21.84
C ARG A 142 21.93 -0.70 -23.09
N GLU A 143 22.38 0.08 -24.06
CA GLU A 143 22.91 -0.43 -25.35
C GLU A 143 24.44 -0.56 -25.39
N SER A 144 25.12 -0.29 -24.27
CA SER A 144 26.59 -0.42 -24.14
C SER A 144 27.01 -1.63 -23.29
N VAL A 145 26.07 -2.52 -22.95
CA VAL A 145 26.29 -3.75 -22.17
C VAL A 145 25.74 -4.98 -22.92
N GLU A 146 25.80 -4.95 -24.26
CA GLU A 146 25.88 -6.13 -25.14
C GLU A 146 26.96 -5.89 -26.19
#